data_AF-A0A1V2QQY9-F1
#
_entry.id   AF-A0A1V2QQY9-F1
#
_cell.length_a   1.000
_cell.length_b   1.000
_cell.length_c   1.000
_cell.angle_alpha   90.00
_cell.angle_beta   90.00
_cell.angle_gamma   90.00
#
_symmetry.space_group_name_H-M   'P 1'
#
loop_
_entity.id
_entity.type
_entity.pdbx_description
1 polymer ?
#
loop_
_entity_poly.entity_id
_entity_poly.type
_entity_poly.pdbx_seq_one_letter_code
_entity_poly.pdbx_strand_id
1 'polypeptide(L)'
;YTGGRFGAVTEPPAELLAECLATVQRAADLGYRGLCGLDCASTQDGRQVVFDLNFRITSGTIPLLALRSARPDILDQPAESVKLTAAGPLSDLLGEVGPAVTAGGLLVVAGHDTARTDNPVRQSVLQLVVFGDDPDEVTARRRALEKKTSRR
;
A
#
# COMPACT_ATOMS: atom_id res chain seq x y z
N TYR A 1 -10.73 -2.49 -3.58
CA TYR A 1 -9.37 -1.93 -3.57
C TYR A 1 -8.42 -3.03 -3.12
N THR A 2 -7.50 -3.46 -3.99
CA THR A 2 -6.57 -4.59 -3.77
C THR A 2 -5.21 -4.17 -3.20
N GLY A 3 -5.08 -2.92 -2.74
CA GLY A 3 -3.81 -2.36 -2.29
C GLY A 3 -3.09 -1.53 -3.36
N GLY A 4 -1.94 -0.98 -2.99
CA GLY A 4 -1.03 -0.24 -3.87
C GLY A 4 0.26 -1.04 -4.12
N ARG A 5 0.90 -0.80 -5.27
CA ARG A 5 2.17 -1.43 -5.66
C ARG A 5 3.31 -0.43 -5.53
N PHE A 6 4.51 -0.90 -5.19
CA PHE A 6 5.72 -0.09 -5.03
C PHE A 6 6.93 -0.79 -5.66
N GLY A 7 8.02 -0.03 -5.83
CA GLY A 7 9.27 -0.51 -6.43
C GLY A 7 9.13 -0.73 -7.93
N ALA A 8 9.34 -1.96 -8.39
CA ALA A 8 9.28 -2.36 -9.79
C ALA A 8 7.85 -2.32 -10.40
N VAL A 9 7.30 -1.11 -10.51
CA VAL A 9 6.04 -0.81 -11.19
C VAL A 9 6.32 -0.21 -12.57
N THR A 10 5.35 -0.31 -13.48
CA THR A 10 5.44 0.36 -14.78
C THR A 10 5.58 1.86 -14.57
N GLU A 11 6.65 2.43 -15.13
CA GLU A 11 6.85 3.87 -15.10
C GLU A 11 5.72 4.59 -15.86
N PRO A 12 5.22 5.72 -15.33
CA PRO A 12 4.28 6.54 -16.08
C PRO A 12 4.96 7.13 -17.33
N PRO A 13 4.19 7.42 -18.40
CA PRO A 13 4.71 8.15 -19.55
C PRO A 13 5.44 9.43 -19.13
N ALA A 14 6.57 9.75 -19.76
CA ALA A 14 7.43 10.86 -19.34
C ALA A 14 6.70 12.22 -19.29
N GLU A 15 5.79 12.47 -20.23
CA GLU A 15 4.97 13.69 -20.26
C GLU A 15 4.01 13.77 -19.07
N LEU A 16 3.41 12.66 -18.67
CA LEU A 16 2.53 12.58 -17.49
C LEU A 16 3.32 12.79 -16.20
N LEU A 17 4.52 12.22 -16.11
CA LEU A 17 5.42 12.44 -14.98
C LEU A 17 5.83 13.92 -14.87
N ALA A 18 6.17 14.55 -15.99
CA ALA A 18 6.53 15.97 -16.04
C ALA A 18 5.37 16.86 -15.56
N GLU A 19 4.14 16.60 -16.00
CA GLU A 19 2.95 17.34 -15.55
C GLU A 19 2.68 17.14 -14.05
N CYS A 20 2.85 15.91 -13.53
CA CYS A 20 2.75 15.63 -12.11
C CYS A 20 3.76 16.44 -11.30
N LEU A 21 5.04 16.43 -11.71
CA LEU A 21 6.10 17.17 -11.05
C LEU A 21 5.85 18.69 -11.10
N ALA A 22 5.42 19.22 -12.24
CA ALA A 22 5.06 20.63 -12.39
C ALA A 22 3.87 21.02 -11.50
N THR A 23 2.89 20.13 -11.32
CA THR A 23 1.76 20.33 -10.39
C THR A 23 2.23 20.39 -8.94
N VAL A 24 3.10 19.46 -8.53
CA VAL A 24 3.67 19.44 -7.18
C VAL A 24 4.53 20.68 -6.92
N GLN A 25 5.34 21.10 -7.90
CA GLN A 25 6.17 22.30 -7.77
C GLN A 25 5.31 23.55 -7.60
N ARG A 26 4.24 23.72 -8.41
CA ARG A 26 3.29 24.83 -8.25
C ARG A 26 2.69 24.89 -6.85
N ALA A 27 2.29 23.75 -6.29
CA ALA A 27 1.78 23.70 -4.92
C ALA A 27 2.86 24.07 -3.89
N ALA A 28 4.11 23.64 -4.09
CA ALA A 28 5.22 24.02 -3.23
C ALA A 28 5.52 25.53 -3.29
N ASP A 29 5.45 26.13 -4.48
CA ASP A 29 5.63 27.58 -4.68
C ASP A 29 4.52 28.40 -3.99
N LEU A 30 3.30 27.85 -3.92
CA LEU A 30 2.19 28.40 -3.14
C LEU A 30 2.29 28.15 -1.63
N GLY A 31 3.37 27.49 -1.16
CA GLY A 31 3.65 27.29 0.25
C GLY A 31 3.26 25.94 0.82
N TYR A 32 2.76 24.99 0.01
CA TYR A 32 2.48 23.64 0.50
C TYR A 32 3.78 22.95 0.97
N ARG A 33 3.73 22.32 2.15
CA ARG A 33 4.83 21.53 2.72
C ARG A 33 4.27 20.24 3.28
N GLY A 34 4.62 19.11 2.68
CA GLY A 34 4.10 17.81 3.07
C GLY A 34 4.23 16.78 1.98
N LEU A 35 3.43 15.71 2.10
CA LEU A 35 3.35 14.62 1.13
C LEU A 35 2.12 14.79 0.26
N CYS A 36 2.19 14.37 -0.99
CA CYS A 36 1.04 14.34 -1.88
C CYS A 36 1.02 13.06 -2.73
N GLY A 37 -0.18 12.62 -3.09
CA GLY A 37 -0.42 11.65 -4.15
C GLY A 37 -1.18 12.30 -5.30
N LEU A 38 -0.88 11.90 -6.53
CA LEU A 38 -1.61 12.33 -7.72
C LEU A 38 -2.15 11.09 -8.41
N ASP A 39 -3.46 11.03 -8.57
CA ASP A 39 -4.09 9.94 -9.30
C ASP A 39 -4.14 10.29 -10.77
N CYS A 40 -3.62 9.37 -11.57
CA CYS A 40 -3.49 9.52 -13.01
C CYS A 40 -4.07 8.30 -13.73
N ALA A 41 -4.52 8.49 -14.96
CA ALA A 41 -5.00 7.41 -15.82
C ALA A 41 -4.66 7.68 -17.29
N SER A 42 -4.58 6.60 -18.06
CA SER A 42 -4.68 6.64 -19.51
C SER A 42 -6.10 6.27 -19.92
N THR A 43 -6.71 7.07 -20.78
CA THR A 43 -8.00 6.77 -21.40
C THR A 43 -7.84 5.72 -22.50
N GLN A 44 -8.95 5.16 -22.99
CA GLN A 44 -8.93 4.14 -24.05
C GLN A 44 -8.32 4.64 -25.37
N ASP A 45 -8.46 5.93 -25.66
CA ASP A 45 -7.86 6.63 -26.81
C ASP A 45 -6.40 7.09 -26.54
N GLY A 46 -5.79 6.67 -25.43
CA GLY A 46 -4.38 6.91 -25.12
C GLY A 46 -4.07 8.27 -24.49
N ARG A 47 -5.09 9.11 -24.25
CA ARG A 47 -4.91 10.39 -23.58
C ARG A 47 -4.56 10.19 -22.10
N GLN A 48 -3.58 10.93 -21.62
CA GLN A 48 -3.18 10.94 -20.22
C GLN A 48 -3.99 11.99 -19.44
N VAL A 49 -4.45 11.63 -18.24
CA VAL A 49 -5.22 12.52 -17.36
C VAL A 49 -4.73 12.44 -15.92
N VAL A 50 -4.53 13.60 -15.30
CA VAL A 50 -4.41 13.77 -13.83
C VAL A 50 -5.78 14.21 -13.32
N PHE A 51 -6.36 13.51 -12.35
CA PHE A 51 -7.76 13.76 -11.97
C PHE A 51 -8.04 13.82 -10.46
N ASP A 52 -7.12 13.40 -9.60
CA ASP A 52 -7.24 13.62 -8.15
C ASP A 52 -5.91 14.08 -7.55
N LEU A 53 -5.95 15.17 -6.78
CA LEU A 53 -4.80 15.82 -6.18
C LEU A 53 -4.89 15.67 -4.66
N ASN A 54 -4.25 14.64 -4.14
CA ASN A 54 -4.27 14.33 -2.71
C ASN A 54 -3.08 14.99 -2.00
N PHE A 55 -3.18 16.28 -1.69
CA PHE A 55 -2.22 17.03 -0.86
C PHE A 55 -2.36 16.69 0.63
N ARG A 56 -2.13 15.43 0.96
CA ARG A 56 -2.21 14.84 2.30
C ARG A 56 -1.57 13.46 2.31
N ILE A 57 -1.43 12.90 3.51
CA ILE A 57 -1.14 11.47 3.69
C ILE A 57 -2.31 10.65 3.11
N THR A 58 -1.99 9.71 2.23
CA THR A 58 -2.95 8.75 1.66
C THR A 58 -2.67 7.34 2.18
N SER A 59 -3.56 6.40 1.84
CA SER A 59 -3.36 4.98 2.18
C SER A 59 -2.11 4.37 1.54
N GLY A 60 -1.59 4.95 0.46
CA GLY A 60 -0.32 4.52 -0.15
C GLY A 60 0.92 5.10 0.54
N THR A 61 0.77 6.23 1.24
CA THR A 61 1.89 6.91 1.92
C THR A 61 2.44 6.10 3.09
N ILE A 62 1.56 5.60 3.96
CA ILE A 62 1.96 4.86 5.16
C ILE A 62 2.77 3.59 4.84
N PRO A 63 2.32 2.67 3.96
CA PRO A 63 3.10 1.49 3.60
C PRO A 63 4.44 1.84 2.95
N LEU A 64 4.50 2.86 2.09
CA LEU A 64 5.76 3.31 1.47
C LEU A 64 6.75 3.83 2.52
N LEU A 65 6.29 4.65 3.46
CA LEU A 65 7.15 5.16 4.54
C LEU A 65 7.61 4.05 5.49
N ALA A 66 6.73 3.09 5.79
CA ALA A 66 7.08 1.93 6.61
C ALA A 66 8.16 1.07 5.93
N LEU A 67 8.00 0.78 4.64
CA LEU A 67 8.99 0.06 3.84
C LEU A 67 10.33 0.81 3.83
N ARG A 68 10.31 2.11 3.53
CA ARG A 68 11.51 2.96 3.52
C ARG A 68 12.22 3.00 4.86
N SER A 69 11.47 3.00 5.96
CA SER A 69 12.06 3.06 7.30
C SER A 69 12.65 1.74 7.76
N ALA A 70 11.95 0.63 7.50
CA ALA A 70 12.34 -0.68 8.02
C ALA A 70 13.31 -1.42 7.09
N ARG A 71 13.18 -1.23 5.78
CA ARG A 71 13.91 -1.94 4.73
C ARG A 71 14.25 -1.00 3.55
N PRO A 72 15.07 0.04 3.79
CA PRO A 72 15.48 0.96 2.72
C PRO A 72 16.25 0.26 1.59
N ASP A 73 16.85 -0.90 1.88
CA ASP A 73 17.64 -1.74 0.98
C ASP A 73 16.82 -2.37 -0.18
N ILE A 74 15.49 -2.39 -0.06
CA ILE A 74 14.60 -3.05 -1.04
C ILE A 74 13.53 -2.11 -1.61
N LEU A 75 13.71 -0.79 -1.51
CA LEU A 75 12.68 0.16 -1.95
C LEU A 75 12.34 0.05 -3.44
N ASP A 76 13.32 -0.35 -4.25
CA ASP A 76 13.16 -0.54 -5.69
C ASP A 76 12.64 -1.95 -6.04
N GLN A 77 12.56 -2.86 -5.06
CA GLN A 77 12.05 -4.22 -5.27
C GLN A 77 10.51 -4.24 -5.31
N PRO A 78 9.90 -5.21 -6.03
CA PRO A 78 8.46 -5.41 -6.02
C PRO A 78 7.87 -5.46 -4.60
N ALA A 79 6.86 -4.63 -4.35
CA ALA A 79 6.09 -4.68 -3.12
C ALA A 79 4.60 -4.36 -3.34
N GLU A 80 3.73 -4.95 -2.52
CA GLU A 80 2.29 -4.70 -2.51
C GLU A 80 1.80 -4.39 -1.08
N SER A 81 1.01 -3.33 -0.91
CA SER A 81 0.26 -3.14 0.34
C SER A 81 -0.96 -4.04 0.35
N VAL A 82 -1.23 -4.66 1.50
CA VAL A 82 -2.30 -5.65 1.65
C VAL A 82 -3.14 -5.30 2.87
N LYS A 83 -4.45 -5.35 2.73
CA LYS A 83 -5.39 -5.23 3.86
C LYS A 83 -6.01 -6.59 4.11
N LEU A 84 -5.71 -7.17 5.27
CA LEU A 84 -6.35 -8.40 5.75
C LEU A 84 -7.43 -8.06 6.75
N THR A 85 -8.51 -8.84 6.73
CA THR A 85 -9.66 -8.68 7.62
C THR A 85 -10.10 -10.04 8.14
N ALA A 86 -10.44 -10.14 9.42
CA ALA A 86 -10.93 -11.37 10.04
C ALA A 86 -11.99 -11.06 11.10
N ALA A 87 -12.94 -11.98 11.32
CA ALA A 87 -13.96 -11.84 12.36
C ALA A 87 -13.42 -12.12 13.78
N GLY A 88 -12.30 -12.81 13.90
CA GLY A 88 -11.66 -13.15 15.18
C GLY A 88 -10.80 -12.04 15.79
N PRO A 89 -10.23 -12.27 16.98
CA PRO A 89 -9.31 -11.35 17.65
C PRO A 89 -8.08 -11.01 16.80
N LEU A 90 -7.53 -9.82 17.01
CA LEU A 90 -6.33 -9.38 16.27
C LEU A 90 -5.12 -10.29 16.55
N SER A 91 -5.05 -10.89 17.74
CA SER A 91 -4.00 -11.86 18.11
C SER A 91 -3.98 -13.07 17.18
N ASP A 92 -5.14 -13.55 16.75
CA ASP A 92 -5.23 -14.73 15.88
C ASP A 92 -4.72 -14.37 14.49
N LEU A 93 -5.12 -13.19 13.99
CA LEU A 93 -4.66 -12.68 12.72
C LEU A 93 -3.14 -12.42 12.72
N LEU A 94 -2.60 -11.91 13.83
CA LEU A 94 -1.15 -11.78 14.03
C LEU A 94 -0.43 -13.13 14.07
N GLY A 95 -1.03 -14.13 14.74
CA GLY A 95 -0.50 -15.50 14.77
C GLY A 95 -0.40 -16.14 13.40
N GLU A 96 -1.39 -15.90 12.53
CA GLU A 96 -1.43 -16.41 11.15
C GLU A 96 -0.34 -15.79 10.24
N VAL A 97 -0.04 -14.50 10.42
CA VAL A 97 1.00 -13.80 9.63
C VAL A 97 2.40 -13.90 10.24
N GLY A 98 2.50 -14.20 11.53
CA GLY A 98 3.75 -14.27 12.29
C GLY A 98 4.87 -15.07 11.61
N PRO A 99 4.62 -16.31 11.11
CA PRO A 99 5.64 -17.06 10.40
C PRO A 99 6.23 -16.34 9.18
N ALA A 100 5.41 -15.60 8.43
CA ALA A 100 5.86 -14.86 7.25
C ALA A 100 6.59 -13.55 7.61
N VAL A 101 6.23 -12.92 8.74
CA VAL A 101 6.99 -11.81 9.33
C VAL A 101 8.39 -12.29 9.71
N THR A 102 8.50 -13.41 10.44
CA THR A 102 9.79 -13.97 10.87
C THR A 102 10.66 -14.41 9.70
N ALA A 103 10.05 -14.90 8.62
CA ALA A 103 10.76 -15.24 7.39
C ALA A 103 11.27 -14.01 6.61
N GLY A 104 10.93 -12.79 7.05
CA GLY A 104 11.42 -11.54 6.44
C GLY A 104 10.75 -11.16 5.12
N GLY A 105 9.60 -11.76 4.79
CA GLY A 105 8.91 -11.56 3.51
C GLY A 105 7.73 -10.56 3.56
N LEU A 106 7.43 -9.99 4.72
CA LEU A 106 6.43 -8.95 4.89
C LEU A 106 6.69 -8.07 6.11
N LEU A 107 6.08 -6.87 6.10
CA LEU A 107 6.04 -5.94 7.22
C LEU A 107 4.59 -5.72 7.66
N VAL A 108 4.35 -5.72 8.97
CA VAL A 108 3.07 -5.25 9.56
C VAL A 108 3.16 -3.75 9.73
N VAL A 109 2.21 -3.02 9.13
CA VAL A 109 2.22 -1.55 9.08
C VAL A 109 1.19 -0.95 10.03
N ALA A 110 0.03 -1.60 10.16
CA ALA A 110 -1.00 -1.19 11.12
C ALA A 110 -1.88 -2.38 11.51
N GLY A 111 -2.47 -2.30 12.69
CA GLY A 111 -3.47 -3.25 13.17
C GLY A 111 -4.59 -2.55 13.91
N HIS A 112 -5.81 -3.04 13.76
CA HIS A 112 -6.98 -2.53 14.46
C HIS A 112 -7.94 -3.67 14.80
N ASP A 113 -8.58 -3.57 15.97
CA ASP A 113 -9.57 -4.53 16.44
C ASP A 113 -10.83 -3.75 16.87
N THR A 114 -11.89 -3.82 16.06
CA THR A 114 -13.15 -3.14 16.38
C THR A 114 -13.95 -3.89 17.45
N ALA A 115 -13.57 -5.12 17.83
CA ALA A 115 -14.19 -5.78 18.98
C ALA A 115 -13.86 -5.09 20.31
N ARG A 116 -12.88 -4.19 20.30
CA ARG A 116 -12.48 -3.36 21.45
C ARG A 116 -13.07 -1.93 21.40
N THR A 117 -14.00 -1.66 20.49
CA THR A 117 -14.65 -0.35 20.34
C THR A 117 -16.19 -0.48 20.41
N ASP A 118 -16.90 0.62 20.22
CA ASP A 118 -18.37 0.70 20.07
C ASP A 118 -18.85 0.46 18.62
N ASN A 119 -17.93 0.10 17.70
CA ASN A 119 -18.26 -0.13 16.31
C ASN A 119 -19.22 -1.34 16.16
N PRO A 120 -20.34 -1.19 15.40
CA PRO A 120 -21.30 -2.27 15.21
C PRO A 120 -20.74 -3.48 14.46
N VAL A 121 -19.68 -3.28 13.67
CA VAL A 121 -18.98 -4.35 12.95
C VAL A 121 -17.82 -4.84 13.82
N ARG A 122 -17.85 -6.11 14.22
CA ARG A 122 -16.79 -6.77 14.99
C ARG A 122 -15.79 -7.44 14.05
N GLN A 123 -14.60 -6.88 13.93
CA GLN A 123 -13.61 -7.27 12.93
C GLN A 123 -12.21 -6.80 13.31
N SER A 124 -11.25 -7.69 13.11
CA SER A 124 -9.83 -7.36 13.13
C SER A 124 -9.34 -7.01 11.73
N VAL A 125 -8.43 -6.04 11.65
CA VAL A 125 -7.81 -5.57 10.42
C VAL A 125 -6.31 -5.53 10.60
N LEU A 126 -5.56 -6.06 9.64
CA LEU A 126 -4.14 -5.78 9.47
C LEU A 126 -3.88 -5.07 8.14
N GLN A 127 -2.99 -4.10 8.17
CA GLN A 127 -2.37 -3.54 6.97
C GLN A 127 -0.93 -3.99 6.92
N LEU A 128 -0.52 -4.56 5.79
CA LEU A 128 0.78 -5.17 5.58
C LEU A 128 1.44 -4.57 4.33
N VAL A 129 2.75 -4.75 4.22
CA VAL A 129 3.49 -4.66 2.95
C VAL A 129 4.15 -6.00 2.71
N VAL A 130 3.86 -6.63 1.59
CA VAL A 130 4.51 -7.86 1.12
C VAL A 130 5.50 -7.47 0.05
N PHE A 131 6.71 -8.01 0.09
CA PHE A 131 7.78 -7.71 -0.86
C PHE A 131 8.59 -8.96 -1.17
N GLY A 132 9.37 -8.88 -2.25
CA GLY A 132 10.19 -9.98 -2.76
C GLY A 132 10.92 -9.55 -4.03
N ASP A 133 11.67 -10.48 -4.61
CA ASP A 133 12.51 -10.17 -5.76
C ASP A 133 11.71 -10.17 -7.08
N ASP A 134 10.54 -10.81 -7.09
CA ASP A 134 9.71 -11.00 -8.28
C ASP A 134 8.23 -10.57 -8.05
N PRO A 135 7.59 -9.83 -8.97
CA PRO A 135 6.19 -9.40 -8.82
C PRO A 135 5.17 -10.54 -8.73
N ASP A 136 5.40 -11.65 -9.43
CA ASP A 136 4.50 -12.81 -9.39
C ASP A 136 4.64 -13.54 -8.06
N GLU A 137 5.85 -13.63 -7.51
CA GLU A 137 6.09 -14.12 -6.16
C GLU A 137 5.34 -13.28 -5.11
N VAL A 138 5.46 -11.95 -5.16
CA VAL A 138 4.74 -11.04 -4.24
C VAL A 138 3.23 -11.24 -4.37
N THR A 139 2.73 -11.35 -5.60
CA THR A 139 1.32 -11.63 -5.88
C THR A 139 0.88 -12.97 -5.28
N ALA A 140 1.69 -14.02 -5.43
CA ALA A 140 1.40 -15.35 -4.90
C ALA A 140 1.37 -15.35 -3.35
N ARG A 141 2.36 -14.70 -2.71
CA ARG A 141 2.42 -14.52 -1.25
C ARG A 141 1.20 -13.76 -0.74
N ARG A 142 0.83 -12.64 -1.37
CA ARG A 142 -0.39 -11.88 -1.03
C ARG A 142 -1.64 -12.76 -1.10
N ARG A 143 -1.85 -13.46 -2.22
CA ARG A 143 -3.03 -14.33 -2.41
C ARG A 143 -3.08 -15.45 -1.38
N ALA A 144 -1.93 -16.01 -0.99
CA ALA A 144 -1.84 -17.03 0.04
C ALA A 144 -2.29 -16.48 1.41
N LEU A 145 -1.88 -15.25 1.76
CA LEU A 145 -2.31 -14.58 2.99
C LEU A 145 -3.82 -14.31 2.99
N GLU A 146 -4.35 -13.71 1.91
CA GLU A 146 -5.78 -13.44 1.77
C GLU A 146 -6.62 -14.72 1.89
N LYS A 147 -6.19 -15.81 1.24
CA LYS A 147 -6.89 -17.10 1.29
C LYS A 147 -6.93 -17.72 2.68
N LYS A 148 -5.89 -17.53 3.49
CA LYS A 148 -5.87 -18.00 4.89
C LYS A 148 -6.91 -17.25 5.73
N THR A 149 -7.06 -15.95 5.49
CA THR A 149 -7.98 -15.09 6.26
C THR A 149 -9.43 -15.17 5.83
N SER A 150 -9.72 -15.46 4.55
CA SER A 150 -11.10 -15.57 4.04
C SER A 150 -11.81 -16.89 4.38
N ARG A 151 -11.11 -17.87 4.96
CA ARG A 151 -11.62 -19.21 5.26
C ARG A 151 -12.18 -19.36 6.69
N ARG A 152 -12.31 -18.26 7.43
CA ARG A 152 -12.80 -18.26 8.81
C ARG A 152 -13.93 -17.25 8.99
#